data_AF-A0A0N1AVA2-F1
#
_entry.id   AF-A0A0N1AVA2-F1
#
_cell.length_a   1.000
_cell.length_b   1.000
_cell.length_c   1.000
_cell.angle_alpha   90.00
_cell.angle_beta   90.00
_cell.angle_gamma   90.00
#
_symmetry.space_group_name_H-M   'P 1'
#
loop_
_entity.id
_entity.type
_entity.pdbx_description
1 polymer ?
#
loop_
_entity_poly.entity_id
_entity_poly.type
_entity_poly.pdbx_seq_one_letter_code
_entity_poly.pdbx_strand_id
1 'polypeptide(L)'
;MSDTIKFTPSPAFDRVAQALGIGVESFWFNQYPAEQAGKLEARIKMAAKLLGKVTDLRHSQTLDAVAQALRFRAWHHLSAHLGRAAEFKPGPLPPGWLDALSGTVVLTVEPEDDVRLPEPQLDAFEALGETLAMLTDTPKQRVLDGVSAALCGGKSWREVRNRSPLNAVEPLYRFQVFGQDAEGGVGGCFELSPACHQLVDELDDCWQGYDEFTKPQKKRARAWVESVLMAQPGFFEGGLALAWMQRDAKESEAVQTAARFVRAAEALIPKGFKGRILWGHLGNRFYHRLLWLQAGLNHDNGASEAAAKVARKLLRLNPGDNLGVRCVLPFLHLEQGEVAAARRSLKAIADEPGLTAAATRAFVAFAEDEAQLFRRELATALFTLPVMRAFLLNDPKALPPGESGYRSVQPDMETFAEFAWPTYNIVPGLRKACEAMLAEPAVRQAERELATYWEGYWVARQQGRAVRTGSAEGWQALLEASIDRVAPRTTRAKRT
;
A
#
# COMPACT_ATOMS: atom_id res chain seq x y z
N MET A 1 -25.52 -2.07 -15.46
CA MET A 1 -25.00 -3.10 -16.38
C MET A 1 -23.69 -2.57 -16.90
N SER A 2 -22.56 -3.16 -16.49
CA SER A 2 -21.23 -2.73 -16.93
C SER A 2 -21.10 -3.07 -18.41
N ASP A 3 -21.07 -2.09 -19.29
CA ASP A 3 -20.67 -2.30 -20.68
C ASP A 3 -19.22 -2.78 -20.66
N THR A 4 -19.04 -4.10 -20.75
CA THR A 4 -17.73 -4.71 -20.88
C THR A 4 -17.12 -4.12 -22.15
N ILE A 5 -16.08 -3.29 -21.99
CA ILE A 5 -15.37 -2.66 -23.10
C ILE A 5 -14.95 -3.78 -24.05
N LYS A 6 -15.59 -3.84 -25.23
CA LYS A 6 -15.29 -4.86 -26.24
C LYS A 6 -13.93 -4.50 -26.83
N PHE A 7 -12.99 -5.42 -26.72
CA PHE A 7 -11.61 -5.28 -27.17
C PHE A 7 -11.34 -6.31 -28.29
N THR A 8 -10.59 -5.93 -29.32
CA THR A 8 -10.12 -6.89 -30.33
C THR A 8 -8.84 -7.56 -29.83
N PRO A 9 -8.82 -8.87 -29.53
CA PRO A 9 -7.61 -9.58 -29.15
C PRO A 9 -6.55 -9.44 -30.23
N SER A 10 -5.31 -9.09 -29.85
CA SER A 10 -4.19 -8.92 -30.77
C SER A 10 -3.00 -9.73 -30.27
N PRO A 11 -3.02 -11.08 -30.42
CA PRO A 11 -2.11 -11.97 -29.69
C PRO A 11 -0.62 -11.76 -29.96
N ALA A 12 -0.25 -11.23 -31.12
CA ALA A 12 1.15 -10.93 -31.43
C ALA A 12 1.57 -9.60 -30.83
N PHE A 13 0.74 -8.55 -30.97
CA PHE A 13 1.00 -7.25 -30.37
C PHE A 13 1.01 -7.32 -28.84
N ASP A 14 -0.03 -7.91 -28.25
CA ASP A 14 -0.20 -8.06 -26.80
C ASP A 14 0.96 -8.84 -26.18
N ARG A 15 1.45 -9.89 -26.85
CA ARG A 15 2.61 -10.67 -26.38
C ARG A 15 3.87 -9.84 -26.33
N VAL A 16 4.16 -9.04 -27.37
CA VAL A 16 5.35 -8.18 -27.38
C VAL A 16 5.19 -7.05 -26.35
N ALA A 17 4.03 -6.41 -26.30
CA ALA A 17 3.74 -5.36 -25.32
C ALA A 17 3.88 -5.86 -23.87
N GLN A 18 3.37 -7.05 -23.57
CA GLN A 18 3.52 -7.69 -22.27
C GLN A 18 4.98 -8.03 -21.96
N ALA A 19 5.74 -8.56 -22.93
CA ALA A 19 7.17 -8.85 -22.76
C ALA A 19 7.99 -7.57 -22.47
N LEU A 20 7.56 -6.42 -23.00
CA LEU A 20 8.18 -5.13 -22.76
C LEU A 20 7.63 -4.39 -21.52
N GLY A 21 6.69 -4.96 -20.78
CA GLY A 21 6.09 -4.34 -19.60
C GLY A 21 5.09 -3.22 -19.88
N ILE A 22 4.63 -3.09 -21.13
CA ILE A 22 3.69 -2.05 -21.59
C ILE A 22 2.37 -2.66 -22.08
N GLY A 23 1.86 -3.67 -21.34
CA GLY A 23 0.70 -4.48 -21.73
C GLY A 23 -0.63 -3.73 -21.88
N VAL A 24 -0.70 -2.44 -21.52
CA VAL A 24 -1.88 -1.59 -21.69
C VAL A 24 -1.94 -0.88 -23.04
N GLU A 25 -0.88 -0.96 -23.85
CA GLU A 25 -0.81 -0.24 -25.14
C GLU A 25 -1.96 -0.60 -26.07
N SER A 26 -2.33 -1.88 -26.14
CA SER A 26 -3.40 -2.30 -27.02
C SER A 26 -4.75 -1.71 -26.62
N PHE A 27 -5.00 -1.54 -25.31
CA PHE A 27 -6.18 -0.81 -24.81
C PHE A 27 -6.20 0.62 -25.33
N TRP A 28 -5.08 1.33 -25.29
CA TRP A 28 -4.98 2.71 -25.80
C TRP A 28 -5.18 2.79 -27.30
N PHE A 29 -4.66 1.84 -28.08
CA PHE A 29 -4.94 1.75 -29.52
C PHE A 29 -6.42 1.49 -29.81
N ASN A 30 -7.12 0.70 -28.99
CA ASN A 30 -8.56 0.49 -29.16
C ASN A 30 -9.36 1.74 -28.79
N GLN A 31 -8.95 2.50 -27.76
CA GLN A 31 -9.69 3.71 -27.37
C GLN A 31 -9.39 4.94 -28.21
N TYR A 32 -8.14 5.14 -28.61
CA TYR A 32 -7.68 6.33 -29.32
C TYR A 32 -6.80 5.96 -30.53
N PRO A 33 -7.31 5.19 -31.50
CA PRO A 33 -6.50 4.62 -32.58
C PRO A 33 -5.71 5.68 -33.37
N ALA A 34 -6.38 6.78 -33.76
CA ALA A 34 -5.74 7.85 -34.53
C ALA A 34 -4.64 8.58 -33.73
N GLU A 35 -4.85 8.82 -32.44
CA GLU A 35 -3.87 9.48 -31.58
C GLU A 35 -2.63 8.61 -31.38
N GLN A 36 -2.83 7.32 -31.06
CA GLN A 36 -1.73 6.37 -30.84
C GLN A 36 -0.95 6.10 -32.13
N ALA A 37 -1.64 5.96 -33.27
CA ALA A 37 -0.97 5.84 -34.57
C ALA A 37 -0.15 7.09 -34.91
N GLY A 38 -0.64 8.30 -34.59
CA GLY A 38 0.08 9.55 -34.78
C GLY A 38 1.34 9.66 -33.90
N LYS A 39 1.24 9.28 -32.62
CA LYS A 39 2.39 9.22 -31.70
C LYS A 39 3.46 8.25 -32.21
N LEU A 40 3.04 7.05 -32.62
CA LEU A 40 3.92 6.04 -33.19
C LEU A 40 4.59 6.52 -34.49
N GLU A 41 3.82 7.14 -35.40
CA GLU A 41 4.36 7.69 -36.65
C GLU A 41 5.43 8.75 -36.39
N ALA A 42 5.19 9.66 -35.44
CA ALA A 42 6.17 10.67 -35.03
C ALA A 42 7.45 10.03 -34.49
N ARG A 43 7.33 8.95 -33.71
CA ARG A 43 8.49 8.22 -33.19
C ARG A 43 9.28 7.50 -34.27
N ILE A 44 8.61 6.90 -35.25
CA ILE A 44 9.26 6.27 -36.41
C ILE A 44 10.04 7.31 -37.22
N LYS A 45 9.44 8.48 -37.48
CA LYS A 45 10.12 9.59 -38.17
C LYS A 45 11.32 10.11 -37.38
N MET A 46 11.22 10.17 -36.06
CA MET A 46 12.35 10.52 -35.19
C MET A 46 13.48 9.49 -35.31
N ALA A 47 13.19 8.19 -35.26
CA ALA A 47 14.19 7.13 -35.45
C ALA A 47 14.88 7.26 -36.82
N ALA A 48 14.13 7.50 -37.90
CA ALA A 48 14.69 7.71 -39.23
C ALA A 48 15.57 8.96 -39.31
N LYS A 49 15.14 10.07 -38.69
CA LYS A 49 15.95 11.31 -38.59
C LYS A 49 17.27 11.07 -37.84
N LEU A 50 17.23 10.29 -36.74
CA LEU A 50 18.43 9.94 -35.98
C LEU A 50 19.36 9.03 -36.80
N LEU A 51 18.81 8.04 -37.50
CA LEU A 51 19.55 7.17 -38.41
C LEU A 51 20.25 7.97 -39.53
N GLY A 52 19.57 8.98 -40.09
CA GLY A 52 20.16 9.88 -41.09
C GLY A 52 21.32 10.75 -40.57
N LYS A 53 21.46 10.93 -39.24
CA LYS A 53 22.62 11.62 -38.66
C LYS A 53 23.84 10.72 -38.53
N VAL A 54 23.64 9.41 -38.47
CA VAL A 54 24.71 8.42 -38.29
C VAL A 54 25.07 7.66 -39.56
N THR A 55 24.33 7.89 -40.64
CA THR A 55 24.53 7.29 -41.96
C THR A 55 24.65 8.39 -43.02
N ASP A 56 25.14 8.05 -44.21
CA ASP A 56 25.16 8.97 -45.38
C ASP A 56 23.89 8.83 -46.26
N LEU A 57 22.84 8.20 -45.72
CA LEU A 57 21.61 7.92 -46.45
C LEU A 57 20.69 9.15 -46.54
N ARG A 58 19.95 9.25 -47.64
CA ARG A 58 18.87 10.25 -47.77
C ARG A 58 17.73 9.92 -46.82
N HIS A 59 16.96 10.93 -46.42
CA HIS A 59 15.85 10.75 -45.49
C HIS A 59 14.85 9.66 -45.91
N SER A 60 14.48 9.58 -47.20
CA SER A 60 13.59 8.52 -47.71
C SER A 60 14.16 7.11 -47.50
N GLN A 61 15.47 6.94 -47.69
CA GLN A 61 16.15 5.66 -47.48
C GLN A 61 16.20 5.29 -45.99
N THR A 62 16.38 6.28 -45.11
CA THR A 62 16.33 6.03 -43.65
C THR A 62 14.92 5.63 -43.18
N LEU A 63 13.87 6.23 -43.76
CA LEU A 63 12.49 5.84 -43.47
C LEU A 63 12.20 4.41 -43.94
N ASP A 64 12.69 4.02 -45.13
CA ASP A 64 12.56 2.64 -45.63
C ASP A 64 13.32 1.64 -44.77
N ALA A 65 14.55 1.96 -44.34
CA ALA A 65 15.33 1.11 -43.44
C ALA A 65 14.62 0.90 -42.09
N VAL A 66 14.06 1.97 -41.50
CA VAL A 66 13.28 1.84 -40.27
C VAL A 66 12.01 1.01 -40.50
N ALA A 67 11.26 1.25 -41.57
CA ALA A 67 10.08 0.44 -41.88
C ALA A 67 10.43 -1.05 -42.03
N GLN A 68 11.54 -1.38 -42.70
CA GLN A 68 12.03 -2.76 -42.87
C GLN A 68 12.42 -3.39 -41.55
N ALA A 69 13.13 -2.68 -40.67
CA ALA A 69 13.45 -3.17 -39.33
C ALA A 69 12.18 -3.45 -38.50
N LEU A 70 11.11 -2.70 -38.75
CA LEU A 70 9.79 -2.89 -38.14
C LEU A 70 8.90 -3.90 -38.88
N ARG A 71 9.46 -4.68 -39.82
CA ARG A 71 8.81 -5.74 -40.62
C ARG A 71 7.83 -5.25 -41.69
N PHE A 72 7.95 -4.01 -42.14
CA PHE A 72 7.22 -3.47 -43.29
C PHE A 72 8.16 -3.35 -44.50
N ARG A 73 7.67 -3.61 -45.71
CA ARG A 73 8.53 -3.61 -46.92
C ARG A 73 9.18 -2.25 -47.22
N ALA A 74 8.49 -1.16 -46.90
CA ALA A 74 8.92 0.21 -47.16
C ALA A 74 8.09 1.19 -46.32
N TRP A 75 8.54 2.44 -46.20
CA TRP A 75 7.88 3.49 -45.43
C TRP A 75 6.44 3.75 -45.87
N HIS A 76 6.18 3.81 -47.17
CA HIS A 76 4.83 4.08 -47.67
C HIS A 76 3.81 3.00 -47.26
N HIS A 77 4.24 1.74 -47.12
CA HIS A 77 3.37 0.67 -46.62
C HIS A 77 3.04 0.86 -45.14
N LEU A 78 4.05 1.18 -44.32
CA LEU A 78 3.87 1.42 -42.89
C LEU A 78 3.01 2.67 -42.63
N SER A 79 3.31 3.78 -43.32
CA SER A 79 2.56 5.03 -43.24
C SER A 79 1.10 4.85 -43.67
N ALA A 80 0.84 4.13 -44.78
CA ALA A 80 -0.52 3.81 -45.19
C ALA A 80 -1.25 2.93 -44.16
N HIS A 81 -0.56 1.96 -43.54
CA HIS A 81 -1.13 1.10 -42.51
C HIS A 81 -1.53 1.89 -41.26
N LEU A 82 -0.68 2.82 -40.81
CA LEU A 82 -0.95 3.74 -39.70
C LEU A 82 -2.09 4.73 -40.04
N GLY A 83 -2.12 5.25 -41.27
CA GLY A 83 -3.12 6.22 -41.72
C GLY A 83 -4.56 5.70 -41.65
N ARG A 84 -4.77 4.38 -41.78
CA ARG A 84 -6.09 3.74 -41.60
C ARG A 84 -6.70 3.98 -40.20
N ALA A 85 -5.87 4.27 -39.20
CA ALA A 85 -6.34 4.52 -37.84
C ALA A 85 -7.28 5.74 -37.73
N ALA A 86 -7.19 6.70 -38.66
CA ALA A 86 -8.09 7.85 -38.72
C ALA A 86 -9.54 7.47 -39.04
N GLU A 87 -9.77 6.30 -39.64
CA GLU A 87 -11.10 5.80 -40.00
C GLU A 87 -11.74 4.99 -38.86
N PHE A 88 -10.97 4.65 -37.82
CA PHE A 88 -11.43 3.78 -36.74
C PHE A 88 -12.09 4.57 -35.63
N LYS A 89 -13.21 4.03 -35.13
CA LYS A 89 -13.89 4.56 -33.94
C LYS A 89 -13.34 3.89 -32.69
N PRO A 90 -13.44 4.53 -31.51
CA PRO A 90 -13.12 3.89 -30.24
C PRO A 90 -13.86 2.56 -30.07
N GLY A 91 -13.13 1.50 -29.72
CA GLY A 91 -13.63 0.13 -29.58
C GLY A 91 -12.84 -0.89 -30.40
N PRO A 92 -13.47 -2.02 -30.76
CA PRO A 92 -12.80 -3.11 -31.48
C PRO A 92 -12.19 -2.65 -32.81
N LEU A 93 -10.88 -2.82 -32.94
CA LEU A 93 -10.15 -2.55 -34.18
C LEU A 93 -10.33 -3.68 -35.22
N PRO A 94 -10.10 -3.41 -36.52
CA PRO A 94 -10.13 -4.46 -37.54
C PRO A 94 -9.18 -5.62 -37.21
N PRO A 95 -9.62 -6.89 -37.40
CA PRO A 95 -8.79 -8.06 -37.09
C PRO A 95 -7.42 -8.01 -37.77
N GLY A 96 -6.37 -8.28 -37.00
CA GLY A 96 -4.98 -8.32 -37.49
C GLY A 96 -4.33 -6.97 -37.78
N TRP A 97 -5.06 -5.85 -37.70
CA TRP A 97 -4.47 -4.52 -37.92
C TRP A 97 -3.38 -4.19 -36.90
N LEU A 98 -3.68 -4.43 -35.61
CA LEU A 98 -2.74 -4.17 -34.53
C LEU A 98 -1.61 -5.21 -34.48
N ASP A 99 -1.89 -6.49 -34.78
CA ASP A 99 -0.86 -7.54 -34.85
C ASP A 99 0.21 -7.25 -35.89
N ALA A 100 -0.15 -6.63 -37.02
CA ALA A 100 0.81 -6.17 -38.02
C ALA A 100 1.79 -5.11 -37.48
N LEU A 101 1.41 -4.39 -36.41
CA LEU A 101 2.25 -3.42 -35.71
C LEU A 101 3.09 -4.04 -34.59
N SER A 102 3.10 -5.37 -34.41
CA SER A 102 3.89 -6.04 -33.36
C SER A 102 5.39 -5.73 -33.41
N GLY A 103 5.96 -5.47 -34.60
CA GLY A 103 7.35 -5.02 -34.74
C GLY A 103 7.62 -3.59 -34.27
N THR A 104 6.57 -2.78 -34.12
CA THR A 104 6.64 -1.35 -33.79
C THR A 104 6.57 -1.05 -32.29
N VAL A 105 6.19 -2.03 -31.48
CA VAL A 105 5.94 -1.88 -30.03
C VAL A 105 7.18 -1.36 -29.29
N VAL A 106 8.40 -1.69 -29.73
CA VAL A 106 9.62 -1.11 -29.13
C VAL A 106 9.66 0.42 -29.20
N LEU A 107 9.04 1.02 -30.22
CA LEU A 107 8.98 2.48 -30.38
C LEU A 107 7.83 3.12 -29.60
N THR A 108 6.93 2.34 -29.00
CA THR A 108 5.93 2.89 -28.06
C THR A 108 6.47 2.97 -26.63
N VAL A 109 7.67 2.41 -26.38
CA VAL A 109 8.37 2.60 -25.11
C VAL A 109 8.84 4.05 -25.00
N GLU A 110 8.53 4.68 -23.88
CA GLU A 110 8.96 6.03 -23.50
C GLU A 110 9.90 5.93 -22.29
N PRO A 111 11.22 5.73 -22.50
CA PRO A 111 12.15 5.59 -21.39
C PRO A 111 12.39 6.92 -20.69
N GLU A 112 12.50 6.86 -19.38
CA GLU A 112 12.82 8.02 -18.55
C GLU A 112 14.34 8.14 -18.33
N ASP A 113 14.84 9.37 -18.22
CA ASP A 113 16.28 9.65 -18.29
C ASP A 113 17.09 9.08 -17.11
N ASP A 114 16.47 9.01 -15.92
CA ASP A 114 17.14 8.61 -14.67
C ASP A 114 16.75 7.20 -14.19
N VAL A 115 16.06 6.42 -15.02
CA VAL A 115 15.52 5.11 -14.66
C VAL A 115 16.22 4.02 -15.46
N ARG A 116 16.50 2.89 -14.80
CA ARG A 116 17.01 1.70 -15.49
C ARG A 116 15.91 1.14 -16.39
N LEU A 117 16.19 0.98 -17.68
CA LEU A 117 15.28 0.26 -18.56
C LEU A 117 15.26 -1.24 -18.18
N PRO A 118 14.09 -1.88 -18.13
CA PRO A 118 13.98 -3.33 -18.01
C PRO A 118 14.79 -4.06 -19.10
N GLU A 119 15.41 -5.19 -18.76
CA GLU A 119 16.25 -5.95 -19.70
C GLU A 119 15.53 -6.27 -21.03
N PRO A 120 14.23 -6.67 -21.04
CA PRO A 120 13.52 -6.90 -22.31
C PRO A 120 13.42 -5.66 -23.20
N GLN A 121 13.34 -4.47 -22.61
CA GLN A 121 13.33 -3.22 -23.38
C GLN A 121 14.71 -2.90 -23.93
N LEU A 122 15.77 -3.08 -23.14
CA LEU A 122 17.16 -2.94 -23.61
C LEU A 122 17.41 -3.88 -24.80
N ASP A 123 17.06 -5.16 -24.66
CA ASP A 123 17.24 -6.16 -25.71
C ASP A 123 16.45 -5.80 -26.98
N ALA A 124 15.22 -5.28 -26.85
CA ALA A 124 14.42 -4.88 -28.00
C ALA A 124 15.01 -3.67 -28.74
N PHE A 125 15.49 -2.65 -28.03
CA PHE A 125 16.17 -1.51 -28.64
C PHE A 125 17.53 -1.88 -29.25
N GLU A 126 18.23 -2.84 -28.67
CA GLU A 126 19.47 -3.38 -29.21
C GLU A 126 19.22 -4.18 -30.49
N ALA A 127 18.22 -5.07 -30.51
CA ALA A 127 17.83 -5.82 -31.69
C ALA A 127 17.35 -4.92 -32.85
N LEU A 128 16.62 -3.84 -32.52
CA LEU A 128 16.25 -2.81 -33.50
C LEU A 128 17.52 -2.15 -34.08
N GLY A 129 18.45 -1.73 -33.22
CA GLY A 129 19.70 -1.09 -33.64
C GLY A 129 20.59 -2.00 -34.50
N GLU A 130 20.69 -3.29 -34.16
CA GLU A 130 21.40 -4.30 -34.94
C GLU A 130 20.79 -4.49 -36.33
N THR A 131 19.45 -4.57 -36.40
CA THR A 131 18.74 -4.70 -37.67
C THR A 131 18.96 -3.48 -38.55
N LEU A 132 18.90 -2.28 -37.96
CA LEU A 132 19.18 -1.04 -38.68
C LEU A 132 20.63 -0.98 -39.18
N ALA A 133 21.60 -1.35 -38.33
CA ALA A 133 23.01 -1.41 -38.69
C ALA A 133 23.26 -2.34 -39.90
N MET A 134 22.61 -3.51 -39.90
CA MET A 134 22.67 -4.45 -41.03
C MET A 134 22.04 -3.86 -42.30
N LEU A 135 20.87 -3.23 -42.20
CA LEU A 135 20.15 -2.68 -43.36
C LEU A 135 20.84 -1.46 -43.98
N THR A 136 21.63 -0.73 -43.21
CA THR A 136 22.32 0.49 -43.68
C THR A 136 23.83 0.32 -43.86
N ASP A 137 24.35 -0.89 -43.68
CA ASP A 137 25.80 -1.19 -43.69
C ASP A 137 26.61 -0.22 -42.81
N THR A 138 26.06 0.09 -41.63
CA THR A 138 26.64 1.07 -40.69
C THR A 138 27.12 0.33 -39.44
N PRO A 139 28.29 0.68 -38.86
CA PRO A 139 28.79 -0.01 -37.68
C PRO A 139 27.76 -0.07 -36.55
N LYS A 140 27.51 -1.27 -36.00
CA LYS A 140 26.51 -1.52 -34.92
C LYS A 140 26.57 -0.47 -33.81
N GLN A 141 27.75 -0.23 -33.25
CA GLN A 141 27.92 0.70 -32.13
C GLN A 141 27.48 2.13 -32.48
N ARG A 142 27.74 2.59 -33.71
CA ARG A 142 27.36 3.94 -34.17
C ARG A 142 25.83 4.08 -34.26
N VAL A 143 25.13 3.02 -34.69
CA VAL A 143 23.66 3.00 -34.71
C VAL A 143 23.08 2.92 -33.31
N LEU A 144 23.65 2.07 -32.43
CA LEU A 144 23.22 1.97 -31.05
C LEU A 144 23.36 3.30 -30.29
N ASP A 145 24.49 3.99 -30.44
CA ASP A 145 24.74 5.29 -29.78
C ASP A 145 23.89 6.42 -30.39
N GLY A 146 23.75 6.47 -31.72
CA GLY A 146 23.06 7.59 -32.38
C GLY A 146 21.55 7.43 -32.53
N VAL A 147 21.02 6.20 -32.49
CA VAL A 147 19.59 5.89 -32.67
C VAL A 147 19.00 5.32 -31.39
N SER A 148 19.42 4.12 -30.96
CA SER A 148 18.80 3.44 -29.81
C SER A 148 18.97 4.25 -28.52
N ALA A 149 20.17 4.76 -28.24
CA ALA A 149 20.42 5.58 -27.07
C ALA A 149 19.65 6.91 -27.11
N ALA A 150 19.66 7.58 -28.26
CA ALA A 150 18.96 8.86 -28.44
C ALA A 150 17.42 8.72 -28.37
N LEU A 151 16.85 7.59 -28.80
CA LEU A 151 15.45 7.27 -28.56
C LEU A 151 15.17 7.12 -27.06
N CYS A 152 16.12 6.57 -26.31
CA CYS A 152 16.01 6.46 -24.85
C CYS A 152 16.48 7.71 -24.08
N GLY A 153 16.79 8.82 -24.75
CA GLY A 153 17.29 10.04 -24.11
C GLY A 153 18.76 10.03 -23.67
N GLY A 154 19.51 8.97 -23.97
CA GLY A 154 20.94 8.84 -23.65
C GLY A 154 21.88 9.31 -24.76
N LYS A 155 23.15 9.58 -24.41
CA LYS A 155 24.19 9.97 -25.38
C LYS A 155 24.96 8.78 -25.94
N SER A 156 24.94 7.65 -25.25
CA SER A 156 25.52 6.38 -25.70
C SER A 156 24.71 5.20 -25.21
N TRP A 157 24.75 4.08 -25.92
CA TRP A 157 24.03 2.86 -25.53
C TRP A 157 24.56 2.30 -24.21
N ARG A 158 25.88 2.43 -23.99
CA ARG A 158 26.51 2.07 -22.72
C ARG A 158 25.96 2.89 -21.55
N GLU A 159 25.71 4.18 -21.75
CA GLU A 159 25.07 5.02 -20.73
C GLU A 159 23.65 4.53 -20.41
N VAL A 160 22.82 4.30 -21.43
CA VAL A 160 21.45 3.81 -21.25
C VAL A 160 21.41 2.46 -20.51
N ARG A 161 22.28 1.51 -20.90
CA ARG A 161 22.38 0.19 -20.22
C ARG A 161 22.83 0.29 -18.76
N ASN A 162 23.59 1.33 -18.41
CA ASN A 162 24.13 1.53 -17.06
C ASN A 162 23.32 2.53 -16.23
N ARG A 163 22.16 3.00 -16.72
CA ARG A 163 21.24 3.81 -15.92
C ARG A 163 20.84 3.03 -14.68
N SER A 164 20.76 3.76 -13.57
CA SER A 164 20.38 3.21 -12.29
C SER A 164 19.70 4.32 -11.50
N PRO A 165 18.61 4.02 -10.79
CA PRO A 165 17.95 5.01 -9.95
C PRO A 165 18.84 5.45 -8.78
N LEU A 166 19.91 4.68 -8.47
CA LEU A 166 20.94 5.07 -7.51
C LEU A 166 21.77 6.28 -7.96
N ASN A 167 21.79 6.58 -9.26
CA ASN A 167 22.49 7.72 -9.84
C ASN A 167 21.58 8.91 -10.12
N ALA A 168 20.29 8.84 -9.72
CA ALA A 168 19.33 9.92 -9.96
C ALA A 168 19.81 11.23 -9.31
N VAL A 169 19.77 12.31 -10.09
CA VAL A 169 20.16 13.67 -9.65
C VAL A 169 18.96 14.51 -9.24
N GLU A 170 17.78 14.20 -9.80
CA GLU A 170 16.52 14.81 -9.42
C GLU A 170 16.06 14.30 -8.03
N PRO A 171 15.41 15.15 -7.21
CA PRO A 171 14.88 14.72 -5.92
C PRO A 171 13.90 13.54 -6.07
N LEU A 172 14.07 12.50 -5.25
CA LEU A 172 13.20 11.32 -5.24
C LEU A 172 11.75 11.64 -4.83
N TYR A 173 11.56 12.70 -4.03
CA TYR A 173 10.25 13.13 -3.54
C TYR A 173 10.09 14.63 -3.70
N ARG A 174 8.88 15.07 -4.02
CA ARG A 174 8.42 16.46 -3.95
C ARG A 174 7.10 16.51 -3.20
N PHE A 175 6.79 17.61 -2.52
CA PHE A 175 5.50 17.78 -1.87
C PHE A 175 4.62 18.76 -2.66
N GLN A 176 3.44 18.32 -3.05
CA GLN A 176 2.46 19.11 -3.77
C GLN A 176 1.31 19.50 -2.84
N VAL A 177 0.86 20.76 -2.92
CA VAL A 177 -0.30 21.26 -2.16
C VAL A 177 -1.45 21.48 -3.13
N PHE A 178 -2.64 21.01 -2.72
CA PHE A 178 -3.88 21.18 -3.48
C PHE A 178 -4.84 22.08 -2.70
N GLY A 179 -5.56 22.94 -3.42
CA GLY A 179 -6.58 23.80 -2.82
C GLY A 179 -7.76 23.02 -2.23
N GLN A 180 -8.07 21.86 -2.81
CA GLN A 180 -9.16 20.98 -2.37
C GLN A 180 -8.77 19.51 -2.57
N ASP A 181 -8.78 18.73 -1.49
CA ASP A 181 -8.60 17.28 -1.48
C ASP A 181 -9.94 16.55 -1.69
N ALA A 182 -9.87 15.21 -1.73
CA ALA A 182 -11.05 14.35 -1.90
C ALA A 182 -12.12 14.51 -0.80
N GLU A 183 -11.77 15.13 0.32
CA GLU A 183 -12.66 15.35 1.46
C GLU A 183 -12.97 16.86 1.66
N GLY A 184 -12.77 17.71 0.64
CA GLY A 184 -13.22 19.10 0.63
C GLY A 184 -12.37 20.13 1.39
N GLY A 185 -11.09 19.86 1.66
CA GLY A 185 -10.18 20.77 2.38
C GLY A 185 -8.82 20.93 1.72
N VAL A 186 -7.94 21.80 2.25
CA VAL A 186 -6.56 21.91 1.74
C VAL A 186 -5.83 20.57 1.97
N GLY A 187 -5.33 19.98 0.89
CA GLY A 187 -4.60 18.72 0.91
C GLY A 187 -3.16 18.88 0.49
N GLY A 188 -2.36 17.86 0.76
CA GLY A 188 -1.06 17.71 0.13
C GLY A 188 -0.68 16.25 -0.04
N CYS A 189 0.19 16.02 -1.01
CA CYS A 189 0.78 14.70 -1.21
C CYS A 189 2.27 14.76 -1.52
N PHE A 190 2.96 13.66 -1.24
CA PHE A 190 4.27 13.41 -1.82
C PHE A 190 4.11 12.83 -3.23
N GLU A 191 4.75 13.46 -4.20
CA GLU A 191 4.94 12.95 -5.55
C GLU A 191 6.31 12.26 -5.61
N LEU A 192 6.34 11.05 -6.13
CA LEU A 192 7.55 10.26 -6.29
C LEU A 192 8.13 10.53 -7.68
N SER A 193 9.46 10.62 -7.75
CA SER A 193 10.14 10.63 -9.04
C SER A 193 10.10 9.23 -9.68
N PRO A 194 10.31 9.13 -11.00
CA PRO A 194 10.43 7.85 -11.70
C PRO A 194 11.50 6.92 -11.12
N ALA A 195 12.67 7.48 -10.78
CA ALA A 195 13.73 6.74 -10.10
C ALA A 195 13.28 6.25 -8.73
N CYS A 196 12.49 7.04 -8.01
CA CYS A 196 11.92 6.64 -6.74
C CYS A 196 10.93 5.49 -6.89
N HIS A 197 10.05 5.53 -7.90
CA HIS A 197 9.14 4.42 -8.19
C HIS A 197 9.90 3.11 -8.41
N GLN A 198 10.96 3.13 -9.23
CA GLN A 198 11.78 1.94 -9.45
C GLN A 198 12.46 1.45 -8.15
N LEU A 199 12.96 2.35 -7.30
CA LEU A 199 13.53 1.94 -6.00
C LEU A 199 12.49 1.34 -5.06
N VAL A 200 11.24 1.80 -5.10
CA VAL A 200 10.14 1.22 -4.34
C VAL A 200 9.84 -0.20 -4.84
N ASP A 201 9.77 -0.40 -6.16
CA ASP A 201 9.55 -1.74 -6.74
C ASP A 201 10.69 -2.70 -6.36
N GLU A 202 11.96 -2.25 -6.47
CA GLU A 202 13.12 -3.05 -6.06
C GLU A 202 13.14 -3.34 -4.54
N LEU A 203 12.67 -2.40 -3.72
CA LEU A 203 12.53 -2.60 -2.27
C LEU A 203 11.46 -3.65 -1.98
N ASP A 204 10.31 -3.60 -2.66
CA ASP A 204 9.23 -4.56 -2.47
C ASP A 204 9.72 -6.00 -2.76
N ASP A 205 10.50 -6.20 -3.83
CA ASP A 205 11.13 -7.50 -4.14
C ASP A 205 12.08 -8.00 -3.03
N CYS A 206 12.73 -7.07 -2.31
CA CYS A 206 13.74 -7.39 -1.30
C CYS A 206 13.20 -7.43 0.13
N TRP A 207 12.03 -6.85 0.41
CA TRP A 207 11.54 -6.62 1.77
C TRP A 207 10.11 -7.15 2.00
N GLN A 208 9.30 -7.33 0.95
CA GLN A 208 7.94 -7.85 1.14
C GLN A 208 7.97 -9.25 1.77
N GLY A 209 7.19 -9.45 2.84
CA GLY A 209 7.18 -10.69 3.61
C GLY A 209 8.35 -10.85 4.59
N TYR A 210 9.00 -9.75 4.98
CA TYR A 210 10.17 -9.76 5.85
C TYR A 210 10.01 -10.59 7.14
N ASP A 211 8.81 -10.63 7.73
CA ASP A 211 8.56 -11.37 8.97
C ASP A 211 8.83 -12.87 8.82
N GLU A 212 8.61 -13.41 7.61
CA GLU A 212 8.79 -14.82 7.27
C GLU A 212 10.22 -15.13 6.79
N PHE A 213 11.08 -14.12 6.65
CA PHE A 213 12.43 -14.31 6.15
C PHE A 213 13.32 -15.11 7.11
N THR A 214 14.09 -16.03 6.53
CA THR A 214 15.23 -16.64 7.21
C THR A 214 16.29 -15.60 7.56
N LYS A 215 17.15 -15.88 8.55
CA LYS A 215 18.24 -14.96 8.93
C LYS A 215 19.12 -14.52 7.74
N PRO A 216 19.53 -15.41 6.80
CA PRO A 216 20.26 -14.98 5.61
C PRO A 216 19.48 -14.03 4.69
N GLN A 217 18.17 -14.25 4.53
CA GLN A 217 17.30 -13.35 3.76
C GLN A 217 17.22 -11.97 4.43
N LYS A 218 16.98 -11.91 5.75
CA LYS A 218 16.98 -10.65 6.52
C LYS A 218 18.29 -9.89 6.36
N LYS A 219 19.43 -10.59 6.43
CA LYS A 219 20.76 -9.98 6.22
C LYS A 219 20.93 -9.41 4.81
N ARG A 220 20.48 -10.12 3.77
CA ARG A 220 20.54 -9.65 2.38
C ARG A 220 19.66 -8.43 2.15
N ALA A 221 18.42 -8.46 2.63
CA ALA A 221 17.48 -7.35 2.54
C ALA A 221 18.06 -6.09 3.20
N ARG A 222 18.57 -6.23 4.42
CA ARG A 222 19.21 -5.12 5.14
C ARG A 222 20.43 -4.57 4.41
N ALA A 223 21.33 -5.43 3.94
CA ALA A 223 22.52 -5.00 3.20
C ALA A 223 22.15 -4.23 1.92
N TRP A 224 21.09 -4.68 1.22
CA TRP A 224 20.55 -3.95 0.08
C TRP A 224 20.05 -2.56 0.49
N VAL A 225 19.16 -2.48 1.49
CA VAL A 225 18.61 -1.20 1.99
C VAL A 225 19.71 -0.23 2.43
N GLU A 226 20.69 -0.70 3.20
CA GLU A 226 21.81 0.12 3.65
C GLU A 226 22.65 0.64 2.47
N SER A 227 22.88 -0.20 1.46
CA SER A 227 23.62 0.21 0.24
C SER A 227 22.85 1.25 -0.58
N VAL A 228 21.52 1.10 -0.72
CA VAL A 228 20.67 2.07 -1.40
C VAL A 228 20.66 3.39 -0.66
N LEU A 229 20.50 3.37 0.67
CA LEU A 229 20.50 4.58 1.49
C LEU A 229 21.86 5.30 1.52
N MET A 230 22.96 4.57 1.29
CA MET A 230 24.28 5.18 1.11
C MET A 230 24.35 5.99 -0.20
N ALA A 231 23.79 5.46 -1.29
CA ALA A 231 23.77 6.14 -2.59
C ALA A 231 22.69 7.23 -2.66
N GLN A 232 21.51 6.95 -2.11
CA GLN A 232 20.31 7.76 -2.16
C GLN A 232 19.74 8.00 -0.75
N PRO A 233 20.38 8.87 0.07
CA PRO A 233 19.95 9.11 1.45
C PRO A 233 18.56 9.76 1.57
N GLY A 234 18.02 10.27 0.46
CA GLY A 234 16.66 10.80 0.35
C GLY A 234 15.59 9.73 0.09
N PHE A 235 15.94 8.45 0.01
CA PHE A 235 14.98 7.36 -0.22
C PHE A 235 14.22 7.00 1.06
N PHE A 236 13.06 7.63 1.27
CA PHE A 236 12.31 7.54 2.54
C PHE A 236 11.74 6.14 2.82
N GLU A 237 11.32 5.41 1.79
CA GLU A 237 10.80 4.05 1.90
C GLU A 237 11.90 3.08 2.36
N GLY A 238 13.12 3.24 1.83
CA GLY A 238 14.30 2.52 2.35
C GLY A 238 14.59 2.88 3.81
N GLY A 239 14.39 4.15 4.18
CA GLY A 239 14.52 4.60 5.56
C GLY A 239 13.50 4.00 6.53
N LEU A 240 12.26 3.87 6.07
CA LEU A 240 11.18 3.16 6.76
C LEU A 240 11.53 1.68 6.94
N ALA A 241 11.95 1.01 5.87
CA ALA A 241 12.34 -0.39 5.90
C ALA A 241 13.51 -0.62 6.88
N LEU A 242 14.55 0.21 6.82
CA LEU A 242 15.68 0.11 7.75
C LEU A 242 15.23 0.27 9.21
N ALA A 243 14.38 1.25 9.51
CA ALA A 243 13.90 1.47 10.87
C ALA A 243 13.06 0.28 11.39
N TRP A 244 12.25 -0.37 10.54
CA TRP A 244 11.56 -1.62 10.87
C TRP A 244 12.53 -2.76 11.13
N MET A 245 13.52 -2.97 10.24
CA MET A 245 14.54 -4.00 10.41
C MET A 245 15.32 -3.83 11.72
N GLN A 246 15.60 -2.58 12.11
CA GLN A 246 16.24 -2.24 13.37
C GLN A 246 15.33 -2.52 14.58
N ARG A 247 14.03 -2.17 14.49
CA ARG A 247 13.04 -2.48 15.52
C ARG A 247 12.95 -3.99 15.79
N ASP A 248 12.81 -4.78 14.72
CA ASP A 248 12.79 -6.25 14.78
C ASP A 248 14.05 -6.84 15.42
N ALA A 249 15.20 -6.28 15.06
CA ALA A 249 16.49 -6.66 15.63
C ALA A 249 16.72 -6.14 17.05
N LYS A 250 15.77 -5.35 17.61
CA LYS A 250 15.84 -4.68 18.92
C LYS A 250 17.04 -3.74 19.03
N GLU A 251 17.38 -3.07 17.94
CA GLU A 251 18.46 -2.09 17.88
C GLU A 251 17.97 -0.72 18.34
N SER A 252 18.74 -0.08 19.22
CA SER A 252 18.41 1.23 19.81
C SER A 252 18.31 2.36 18.77
N GLU A 253 18.98 2.17 17.64
CA GLU A 253 19.09 3.08 16.51
C GLU A 253 17.77 3.25 15.77
N ALA A 254 16.83 2.31 15.89
CA ALA A 254 15.53 2.34 15.21
C ALA A 254 14.81 3.69 15.40
N VAL A 255 14.81 4.21 16.63
CA VAL A 255 14.15 5.47 17.00
C VAL A 255 14.81 6.66 16.31
N GLN A 256 16.15 6.65 16.26
CA GLN A 256 16.92 7.72 15.63
C GLN A 256 16.74 7.70 14.11
N THR A 257 16.73 6.51 13.50
CA THR A 257 16.47 6.30 12.07
C THR A 257 15.06 6.77 11.70
N ALA A 258 14.03 6.30 12.40
CA ALA A 258 12.65 6.73 12.15
C ALA A 258 12.50 8.25 12.29
N ALA A 259 13.01 8.83 13.39
CA ALA A 259 12.94 10.27 13.61
C ALA A 259 13.71 11.08 12.56
N ARG A 260 14.85 10.56 12.06
CA ARG A 260 15.61 11.20 10.97
C ARG A 260 14.78 11.28 9.69
N PHE A 261 14.16 10.18 9.28
CA PHE A 261 13.38 10.15 8.03
C PHE A 261 12.05 10.88 8.15
N VAL A 262 11.39 10.86 9.32
CA VAL A 262 10.23 11.73 9.59
C VAL A 262 10.61 13.21 9.42
N ARG A 263 11.73 13.66 9.99
CA ARG A 263 12.20 15.04 9.83
C ARG A 263 12.56 15.38 8.39
N ALA A 264 13.17 14.46 7.65
CA ALA A 264 13.54 14.65 6.26
C ALA A 264 12.30 14.79 5.36
N ALA A 265 11.28 13.94 5.55
CA ALA A 265 10.01 14.06 4.84
C ALA A 265 9.28 15.37 5.18
N GLU A 266 9.27 15.76 6.46
CA GLU A 266 8.66 17.01 6.91
C GLU A 266 9.34 18.27 6.37
N ALA A 267 10.63 18.20 6.06
CA ALA A 267 11.35 19.31 5.45
C ALA A 267 10.86 19.62 4.02
N LEU A 268 10.22 18.66 3.34
CA LEU A 268 9.60 18.88 2.03
C LEU A 268 8.23 19.54 2.15
N ILE A 269 7.57 19.43 3.30
CA ILE A 269 6.24 20.01 3.52
C ILE A 269 6.38 21.53 3.69
N PRO A 270 5.63 22.36 2.93
CA PRO A 270 5.71 23.81 3.05
C PRO A 270 5.47 24.30 4.48
N LYS A 271 6.31 25.25 4.91
CA LYS A 271 6.17 25.87 6.23
C LYS A 271 4.78 26.46 6.41
N GLY A 272 4.14 26.13 7.54
CA GLY A 272 2.79 26.60 7.85
C GLY A 272 1.66 25.80 7.18
N PHE A 273 1.96 24.71 6.46
CA PHE A 273 0.94 23.81 5.95
C PHE A 273 0.09 23.23 7.10
N LYS A 274 -1.22 23.51 7.07
CA LYS A 274 -2.21 23.02 8.05
C LYS A 274 -3.21 22.04 7.45
N GLY A 275 -3.03 21.67 6.17
CA GLY A 275 -3.91 20.76 5.45
C GLY A 275 -3.76 19.31 5.88
N ARG A 276 -4.52 18.45 5.21
CA ARG A 276 -4.48 17.00 5.35
C ARG A 276 -3.45 16.38 4.43
N ILE A 277 -2.92 15.24 4.82
CA ILE A 277 -2.07 14.36 4.02
C ILE A 277 -2.80 13.03 4.02
N LEU A 278 -3.71 12.83 3.08
CA LEU A 278 -4.63 11.69 3.12
C LEU A 278 -3.91 10.39 2.73
N TRP A 279 -4.27 9.29 3.39
CA TRP A 279 -3.75 7.95 3.11
C TRP A 279 -4.07 7.45 1.69
N GLY A 280 -5.17 7.95 1.11
CA GLY A 280 -5.62 7.56 -0.23
C GLY A 280 -4.60 7.86 -1.33
N HIS A 281 -3.72 8.86 -1.15
CA HIS A 281 -2.61 9.11 -2.06
C HIS A 281 -1.47 8.13 -1.78
N LEU A 282 -1.09 7.33 -2.77
CA LEU A 282 -0.06 6.29 -2.60
C LEU A 282 1.26 6.86 -2.07
N GLY A 283 1.71 8.01 -2.60
CA GLY A 283 2.93 8.67 -2.13
C GLY A 283 2.88 9.16 -0.68
N ASN A 284 1.70 9.23 -0.03
CA ASN A 284 1.62 9.59 1.38
C ASN A 284 1.84 8.40 2.33
N ARG A 285 1.73 7.17 1.84
CA ARG A 285 1.67 5.98 2.68
C ARG A 285 2.95 5.75 3.46
N PHE A 286 4.12 5.99 2.86
CA PHE A 286 5.41 5.87 3.55
C PHE A 286 5.48 6.81 4.76
N TYR A 287 5.00 8.04 4.62
CA TYR A 287 5.07 9.05 5.68
C TYR A 287 4.17 8.67 6.86
N HIS A 288 2.96 8.19 6.59
CA HIS A 288 2.07 7.65 7.63
C HIS A 288 2.65 6.43 8.32
N ARG A 289 3.26 5.51 7.56
CA ARG A 289 3.93 4.32 8.13
C ARG A 289 5.16 4.70 8.97
N LEU A 290 5.91 5.73 8.58
CA LEU A 290 7.02 6.27 9.36
C LEU A 290 6.54 6.88 10.68
N LEU A 291 5.45 7.67 10.65
CA LEU A 291 4.85 8.22 11.86
C LEU A 291 4.30 7.11 12.76
N TRP A 292 3.66 6.09 12.19
CA TRP A 292 3.17 4.94 12.94
C TRP A 292 4.32 4.19 13.64
N LEU A 293 5.37 3.86 12.90
CA LEU A 293 6.58 3.25 13.46
C LEU A 293 7.21 4.12 14.54
N GLN A 294 7.28 5.44 14.34
CA GLN A 294 7.80 6.36 15.33
C GLN A 294 6.93 6.38 16.61
N ALA A 295 5.61 6.26 16.49
CA ALA A 295 4.72 6.17 17.65
C ALA A 295 4.98 4.88 18.44
N GLY A 296 5.07 3.73 17.77
CA GLY A 296 5.40 2.44 18.37
C GLY A 296 6.78 2.44 19.05
N LEU A 297 7.81 2.93 18.37
CA LEU A 297 9.16 3.02 18.94
C LEU A 297 9.26 3.96 20.15
N ASN A 298 8.49 5.05 20.18
CA ASN A 298 8.40 5.90 21.37
C ASN A 298 7.70 5.18 22.52
N HIS A 299 6.64 4.42 22.22
CA HIS A 299 5.90 3.63 23.19
C HIS A 299 6.77 2.49 23.77
N ASP A 300 7.46 1.72 22.93
CA ASP A 300 8.40 0.67 23.31
C ASP A 300 9.47 1.18 24.30
N ASN A 301 9.88 2.45 24.17
CA ASN A 301 10.86 3.11 25.03
C ASN A 301 10.26 3.80 26.27
N GLY A 302 8.96 3.64 26.54
CA GLY A 302 8.27 4.29 27.66
C GLY A 302 8.05 5.81 27.48
N ALA A 303 8.23 6.34 26.27
CA ALA A 303 8.02 7.75 25.95
C ALA A 303 6.57 8.00 25.48
N SER A 304 5.58 7.65 26.31
CA SER A 304 4.15 7.67 25.95
C SER A 304 3.65 9.06 25.55
N GLU A 305 4.21 10.15 26.12
CA GLU A 305 3.88 11.52 25.69
C GLU A 305 4.29 11.77 24.22
N ALA A 306 5.50 11.34 23.83
CA ALA A 306 6.00 11.47 22.47
C ALA A 306 5.18 10.60 21.51
N ALA A 307 4.86 9.36 21.90
CA ALA A 307 3.97 8.49 21.15
C ALA A 307 2.59 9.13 20.93
N ALA A 308 1.96 9.67 21.98
CA ALA A 308 0.65 10.33 21.91
C ALA A 308 0.68 11.59 21.03
N LYS A 309 1.80 12.33 21.01
CA LYS A 309 1.99 13.47 20.11
C LYS A 309 2.01 13.03 18.63
N VAL A 310 2.70 11.95 18.32
CA VAL A 310 2.74 11.39 16.96
C VAL A 310 1.38 10.81 16.55
N ALA A 311 0.71 10.09 17.45
CA ALA A 311 -0.63 9.56 17.23
C ALA A 311 -1.67 10.65 16.92
N ARG A 312 -1.67 11.76 17.68
CA ARG A 312 -2.53 12.92 17.38
C ARG A 312 -2.19 13.56 16.03
N LYS A 313 -0.91 13.58 15.67
CA LYS A 313 -0.46 14.09 14.36
C LYS A 313 -1.00 13.23 13.22
N LEU A 314 -0.95 11.90 13.34
CA LEU A 314 -1.54 10.96 12.38
C LEU A 314 -3.03 11.25 12.17
N LEU A 315 -3.82 11.34 13.25
CA LEU A 315 -5.26 11.64 13.16
C LEU A 315 -5.56 13.01 12.52
N ARG A 316 -4.73 14.02 12.81
CA ARG A 316 -4.89 15.35 12.21
C ARG A 316 -4.62 15.32 10.70
N LEU A 317 -3.60 14.58 10.28
CA LEU A 317 -3.20 14.50 8.88
C LEU A 317 -4.14 13.61 8.05
N ASN A 318 -4.61 12.51 8.65
CA ASN A 318 -5.50 11.54 8.02
C ASN A 318 -6.66 11.19 8.96
N PRO A 319 -7.74 12.00 8.97
CA PRO A 319 -8.90 11.76 9.83
C PRO A 319 -9.60 10.42 9.59
N GLY A 320 -9.50 9.86 8.37
CA GLY A 320 -10.00 8.53 8.04
C GLY A 320 -9.26 7.38 8.74
N ASP A 321 -8.12 7.66 9.37
CA ASP A 321 -7.39 6.76 10.27
C ASP A 321 -7.25 5.32 9.76
N ASN A 322 -6.72 5.18 8.54
CA ASN A 322 -6.53 3.89 7.88
C ASN A 322 -5.53 2.97 8.62
N LEU A 323 -4.70 3.51 9.51
CA LEU A 323 -3.75 2.74 10.33
C LEU A 323 -4.32 2.38 11.72
N GLY A 324 -5.51 2.85 12.08
CA GLY A 324 -6.16 2.49 13.35
C GLY A 324 -5.58 3.15 14.59
N VAL A 325 -4.90 4.30 14.47
CA VAL A 325 -4.28 4.99 15.60
C VAL A 325 -5.31 5.52 16.62
N ARG A 326 -6.58 5.67 16.22
CA ARG A 326 -7.67 6.01 17.15
C ARG A 326 -7.86 4.97 18.25
N CYS A 327 -7.53 3.71 17.98
CA CYS A 327 -7.67 2.61 18.94
C CYS A 327 -6.51 2.56 19.95
N VAL A 328 -5.35 3.15 19.63
CA VAL A 328 -4.17 3.12 20.51
C VAL A 328 -4.02 4.39 21.35
N LEU A 329 -4.50 5.55 20.86
CA LEU A 329 -4.39 6.82 21.56
C LEU A 329 -5.00 6.83 22.98
N PRO A 330 -6.13 6.17 23.28
CA PRO A 330 -6.65 6.08 24.64
C PRO A 330 -5.68 5.40 25.61
N PHE A 331 -5.01 4.32 25.19
CA PHE A 331 -4.03 3.61 26.01
C PHE A 331 -2.81 4.48 26.32
N LEU A 332 -2.29 5.18 25.31
CA LEU A 332 -1.19 6.12 25.50
C LEU A 332 -1.52 7.21 26.53
N HIS A 333 -2.78 7.67 26.57
CA HIS A 333 -3.22 8.62 27.59
C HIS A 333 -3.35 8.00 28.98
N LEU A 334 -3.88 6.78 29.09
CA LEU A 334 -3.95 6.06 30.36
C LEU A 334 -2.56 5.79 30.95
N GLU A 335 -1.57 5.48 30.12
CA GLU A 335 -0.17 5.34 30.55
C GLU A 335 0.43 6.61 31.16
N GLN A 336 -0.06 7.77 30.74
CA GLN A 336 0.34 9.07 31.29
C GLN A 336 -0.48 9.46 32.53
N GLY A 337 -1.49 8.66 32.93
CA GLY A 337 -2.47 9.04 33.95
C GLY A 337 -3.50 10.06 33.48
N GLU A 338 -3.54 10.38 32.19
CA GLU A 338 -4.39 11.41 31.57
C GLU A 338 -5.78 10.85 31.23
N VAL A 339 -6.52 10.39 32.25
CA VAL A 339 -7.82 9.71 32.11
C VAL A 339 -8.83 10.55 31.31
N ALA A 340 -8.92 11.85 31.59
CA ALA A 340 -9.83 12.74 30.88
C ALA A 340 -9.47 12.88 29.38
N ALA A 341 -8.19 12.79 29.03
CA ALA A 341 -7.76 12.78 27.63
C ALA A 341 -8.07 11.44 26.96
N ALA A 342 -7.85 10.32 27.65
CA ALA A 342 -8.22 8.99 27.17
C ALA A 342 -9.71 8.92 26.83
N ARG A 343 -10.58 9.44 27.71
CA ARG A 343 -12.02 9.56 27.48
C ARG A 343 -12.36 10.36 26.22
N ARG A 344 -11.75 11.54 26.04
CA ARG A 344 -12.00 12.37 24.85
C ARG A 344 -11.62 11.64 23.56
N SER A 345 -10.54 10.87 23.59
CA SER A 345 -10.08 10.09 22.44
C SER A 345 -11.05 8.96 22.04
N LEU A 346 -11.90 8.48 22.95
CA LEU A 346 -12.95 7.49 22.64
C LEU A 346 -13.97 7.99 21.60
N LYS A 347 -14.11 9.31 21.40
CA LYS A 347 -15.03 9.86 20.39
C LYS A 347 -14.80 9.27 19.00
N ALA A 348 -13.56 8.97 18.65
CA ALA A 348 -13.20 8.41 17.35
C ALA A 348 -13.64 6.95 17.16
N ILE A 349 -13.96 6.23 18.25
CA ILE A 349 -14.41 4.82 18.25
C ILE A 349 -15.79 4.66 18.88
N ALA A 350 -16.55 5.75 19.02
CA ALA A 350 -17.84 5.74 19.72
C ALA A 350 -18.87 4.83 19.05
N ASP A 351 -18.88 4.83 17.71
CA ASP A 351 -19.82 4.06 16.90
C ASP A 351 -19.30 2.65 16.54
N GLU A 352 -18.09 2.27 17.02
CA GLU A 352 -17.51 0.95 16.75
C GLU A 352 -18.05 -0.09 17.74
N PRO A 353 -18.82 -1.09 17.27
CA PRO A 353 -19.45 -2.06 18.16
C PRO A 353 -18.47 -3.16 18.55
N GLY A 354 -18.38 -3.45 19.86
CA GLY A 354 -17.66 -4.61 20.37
C GLY A 354 -16.16 -4.63 20.10
N LEU A 355 -15.61 -5.86 20.04
CA LEU A 355 -14.21 -6.18 19.76
C LEU A 355 -13.22 -5.40 20.65
N THR A 356 -12.09 -5.00 20.08
CA THR A 356 -11.04 -4.23 20.75
C THR A 356 -11.52 -2.84 21.15
N ALA A 357 -12.42 -2.21 20.39
CA ALA A 357 -12.99 -0.89 20.73
C ALA A 357 -13.75 -0.92 22.07
N ALA A 358 -14.56 -1.97 22.30
CA ALA A 358 -15.23 -2.18 23.58
C ALA A 358 -14.23 -2.44 24.72
N ALA A 359 -13.15 -3.19 24.48
CA ALA A 359 -12.10 -3.39 25.48
C ALA A 359 -11.41 -2.07 25.85
N THR A 360 -11.10 -1.23 24.85
CA THR A 360 -10.56 0.12 25.06
C THR A 360 -11.50 0.99 25.89
N ARG A 361 -12.80 1.01 25.56
CA ARG A 361 -13.81 1.74 26.36
C ARG A 361 -13.92 1.21 27.79
N ALA A 362 -13.84 -0.11 27.98
CA ALA A 362 -13.85 -0.71 29.31
C ALA A 362 -12.68 -0.21 30.17
N PHE A 363 -11.46 -0.21 29.62
CA PHE A 363 -10.26 0.21 30.36
C PHE A 363 -10.35 1.69 30.78
N VAL A 364 -10.84 2.55 29.89
CA VAL A 364 -11.08 3.96 30.21
C VAL A 364 -12.19 4.11 31.24
N ALA A 365 -13.31 3.40 31.10
CA ALA A 365 -14.42 3.45 32.07
C ALA A 365 -13.98 3.00 33.47
N PHE A 366 -13.10 2.00 33.56
CA PHE A 366 -12.50 1.59 34.83
C PHE A 366 -11.66 2.72 35.43
N ALA A 367 -10.82 3.37 34.62
CA ALA A 367 -10.00 4.50 35.07
C ALA A 367 -10.82 5.74 35.44
N GLU A 368 -12.04 5.88 34.93
CA GLU A 368 -13.01 6.92 35.31
C GLU A 368 -13.88 6.54 36.52
N ASP A 369 -13.62 5.41 37.19
CA ASP A 369 -14.43 4.86 38.28
C ASP A 369 -15.91 4.58 37.86
N GLU A 370 -16.17 4.40 36.57
CA GLU A 370 -17.50 4.06 36.03
C GLU A 370 -17.72 2.54 36.01
N ALA A 371 -17.80 1.92 37.20
CA ALA A 371 -17.83 0.47 37.37
C ALA A 371 -18.89 -0.25 36.51
N GLN A 372 -20.08 0.33 36.36
CA GLN A 372 -21.14 -0.28 35.56
C GLN A 372 -20.83 -0.24 34.06
N LEU A 373 -20.27 0.86 33.57
CA LEU A 373 -19.87 1.00 32.18
C LEU A 373 -18.69 0.08 31.86
N PHE A 374 -17.69 0.03 32.75
CA PHE A 374 -16.58 -0.92 32.67
C PHE A 374 -17.07 -2.35 32.47
N ARG A 375 -17.96 -2.83 33.35
CA ARG A 375 -18.50 -4.19 33.25
C ARG A 375 -19.25 -4.43 31.94
N ARG A 376 -20.05 -3.46 31.50
CA ARG A 376 -20.84 -3.60 30.27
C ARG A 376 -19.94 -3.66 29.02
N GLU A 377 -18.97 -2.76 28.92
CA GLU A 377 -18.04 -2.74 27.79
C GLU A 377 -17.11 -3.96 27.80
N LEU A 378 -16.66 -4.40 28.98
CA LEU A 378 -15.85 -5.62 29.11
C LEU A 378 -16.63 -6.87 28.69
N ALA A 379 -17.90 -6.99 29.10
CA ALA A 379 -18.78 -8.07 28.64
C ALA A 379 -18.95 -8.04 27.12
N THR A 380 -19.18 -6.84 26.57
CA THR A 380 -19.32 -6.64 25.12
C THR A 380 -18.06 -7.08 24.38
N ALA A 381 -16.88 -6.69 24.86
CA ALA A 381 -15.60 -7.10 24.30
C ALA A 381 -15.41 -8.63 24.36
N LEU A 382 -15.63 -9.25 25.53
CA LEU A 382 -15.48 -10.70 25.71
C LEU A 382 -16.40 -11.52 24.81
N PHE A 383 -17.65 -11.09 24.69
CA PHE A 383 -18.67 -11.86 23.97
C PHE A 383 -18.56 -11.72 22.46
N THR A 384 -18.02 -10.59 21.98
CA THR A 384 -17.77 -10.36 20.55
C THR A 384 -16.35 -10.80 20.13
N LEU A 385 -15.41 -10.90 21.06
CA LEU A 385 -14.02 -11.26 20.82
C LEU A 385 -13.50 -12.22 21.91
N PRO A 386 -13.84 -13.52 21.85
CA PRO A 386 -13.48 -14.48 22.91
C PRO A 386 -11.99 -14.56 23.22
N VAL A 387 -11.09 -14.34 22.24
CA VAL A 387 -9.63 -14.29 22.46
C VAL A 387 -9.22 -13.24 23.50
N MET A 388 -10.07 -12.24 23.76
CA MET A 388 -9.89 -11.27 24.85
C MET A 388 -9.73 -11.93 26.22
N ARG A 389 -10.34 -13.11 26.45
CA ARG A 389 -10.10 -13.87 27.68
C ARG A 389 -8.64 -14.33 27.81
N ALA A 390 -8.09 -14.88 26.73
CA ALA A 390 -6.71 -15.35 26.73
C ALA A 390 -5.75 -14.18 26.96
N PHE A 391 -6.04 -13.03 26.35
CA PHE A 391 -5.32 -11.78 26.60
C PHE A 391 -5.39 -11.36 28.08
N LEU A 392 -6.59 -11.21 28.66
CA LEU A 392 -6.77 -10.71 30.03
C LEU A 392 -6.20 -11.63 31.11
N LEU A 393 -6.23 -12.95 30.87
CA LEU A 393 -5.64 -13.95 31.77
C LEU A 393 -4.15 -14.19 31.50
N ASN A 394 -3.61 -13.67 30.40
CA ASN A 394 -2.28 -14.00 29.89
C ASN A 394 -2.07 -15.51 29.73
N ASP A 395 -3.11 -16.22 29.27
CA ASP A 395 -3.10 -17.67 29.10
C ASP A 395 -3.72 -18.05 27.75
N PRO A 396 -2.91 -18.47 26.76
CA PRO A 396 -3.42 -18.88 25.45
C PRO A 396 -4.33 -20.12 25.53
N LYS A 397 -4.30 -20.88 26.62
CA LYS A 397 -5.16 -22.05 26.86
C LYS A 397 -6.46 -21.71 27.57
N ALA A 398 -6.72 -20.43 27.87
CA ALA A 398 -7.94 -20.02 28.54
C ALA A 398 -9.19 -20.10 27.66
N LEU A 399 -9.02 -20.32 26.35
CA LEU A 399 -10.15 -20.59 25.45
C LEU A 399 -10.63 -22.05 25.58
N PRO A 400 -11.95 -22.30 25.52
CA PRO A 400 -12.47 -23.66 25.44
C PRO A 400 -11.91 -24.44 24.23
N PRO A 401 -11.75 -25.76 24.34
CA PRO A 401 -11.34 -26.59 23.20
C PRO A 401 -12.28 -26.40 22.00
N GLY A 402 -11.70 -26.17 20.81
CA GLY A 402 -12.47 -25.97 19.57
C GLY A 402 -12.89 -24.51 19.30
N GLU A 403 -12.71 -23.61 20.27
CA GLU A 403 -13.00 -22.19 20.11
C GLU A 403 -11.91 -21.50 19.27
N SER A 404 -12.30 -20.79 18.20
CA SER A 404 -11.35 -20.06 17.35
C SER A 404 -10.86 -18.75 17.99
N GLY A 405 -11.63 -18.21 18.95
CA GLY A 405 -11.34 -16.94 19.59
C GLY A 405 -11.99 -15.73 18.91
N TYR A 406 -12.65 -15.92 17.77
CA TYR A 406 -13.16 -14.83 16.93
C TYR A 406 -14.62 -15.02 16.51
N ARG A 407 -15.35 -13.91 16.40
CA ARG A 407 -16.73 -13.86 15.90
C ARG A 407 -16.74 -12.97 14.66
N SER A 408 -16.82 -13.57 13.47
CA SER A 408 -16.79 -12.93 12.13
C SER A 408 -15.54 -12.15 11.73
N VAL A 409 -15.04 -11.25 12.57
CA VAL A 409 -13.93 -10.36 12.28
C VAL A 409 -12.78 -10.71 13.23
N GLN A 410 -11.59 -10.88 12.66
CA GLN A 410 -10.34 -10.97 13.41
C GLN A 410 -9.70 -9.58 13.41
N PRO A 411 -9.77 -8.82 14.51
CA PRO A 411 -9.06 -7.55 14.62
C PRO A 411 -7.55 -7.80 14.72
N ASP A 412 -6.76 -6.75 14.51
CA ASP A 412 -5.32 -6.76 14.80
C ASP A 412 -5.09 -6.85 16.32
N MET A 413 -4.95 -8.08 16.81
CA MET A 413 -4.70 -8.38 18.22
C MET A 413 -3.26 -8.10 18.64
N GLU A 414 -2.32 -8.05 17.69
CA GLU A 414 -0.92 -7.79 17.98
C GLU A 414 -0.74 -6.33 18.37
N THR A 415 -1.19 -5.41 17.51
CA THR A 415 -1.21 -3.97 17.83
C THR A 415 -2.04 -3.68 19.08
N PHE A 416 -3.21 -4.32 19.23
CA PHE A 416 -3.99 -4.14 20.45
C PHE A 416 -3.19 -4.56 21.69
N ALA A 417 -2.55 -5.73 21.68
CA ALA A 417 -1.79 -6.21 22.82
C ALA A 417 -0.57 -5.33 23.10
N GLU A 418 0.14 -4.87 22.07
CA GLU A 418 1.28 -3.96 22.18
C GLU A 418 0.94 -2.73 23.05
N PHE A 419 -0.17 -2.05 22.76
CA PHE A 419 -0.55 -0.83 23.47
C PHE A 419 -1.42 -1.06 24.71
N ALA A 420 -2.31 -2.06 24.70
CA ALA A 420 -3.23 -2.30 25.81
C ALA A 420 -2.54 -3.01 26.98
N TRP A 421 -1.54 -3.86 26.73
CA TRP A 421 -0.89 -4.66 27.77
C TRP A 421 -0.16 -3.81 28.82
N PRO A 422 0.64 -2.78 28.47
CA PRO A 422 1.23 -1.89 29.47
C PRO A 422 0.16 -1.20 30.32
N THR A 423 -0.88 -0.63 29.68
CA THR A 423 -2.02 -0.02 30.36
C THR A 423 -2.69 -0.99 31.34
N TYR A 424 -2.95 -2.23 30.91
CA TYR A 424 -3.58 -3.27 31.71
C TYR A 424 -2.81 -3.57 33.02
N ASN A 425 -1.48 -3.47 32.96
CA ASN A 425 -0.60 -3.75 34.10
C ASN A 425 -0.38 -2.55 35.02
N ILE A 426 -0.36 -1.32 34.49
CA ILE A 426 -0.04 -0.13 35.27
C ILE A 426 -1.27 0.55 35.91
N VAL A 427 -2.46 0.42 35.32
CA VAL A 427 -3.68 1.03 35.88
C VAL A 427 -4.07 0.27 37.16
N PRO A 428 -4.03 0.92 38.35
CA PRO A 428 -4.19 0.22 39.61
C PRO A 428 -5.53 -0.52 39.71
N GLY A 429 -5.47 -1.83 39.95
CA GLY A 429 -6.67 -2.65 40.18
C GLY A 429 -7.40 -3.12 38.92
N LEU A 430 -7.07 -2.61 37.72
CA LEU A 430 -7.74 -2.97 36.46
C LEU A 430 -7.66 -4.48 36.20
N ARG A 431 -6.46 -5.05 36.29
CA ARG A 431 -6.23 -6.49 36.12
C ARG A 431 -7.07 -7.34 37.08
N LYS A 432 -7.05 -6.98 38.37
CA LYS A 432 -7.83 -7.69 39.39
C LYS A 432 -9.33 -7.61 39.11
N ALA A 433 -9.83 -6.47 38.64
CA ALA A 433 -11.23 -6.28 38.28
C ALA A 433 -11.64 -7.13 37.06
N CYS A 434 -10.79 -7.18 36.03
CA CYS A 434 -11.00 -8.06 34.87
C CYS A 434 -11.00 -9.54 35.28
N GLU A 435 -9.98 -9.99 36.03
CA GLU A 435 -9.89 -11.38 36.52
C GLU A 435 -11.09 -11.77 37.39
N ALA A 436 -11.54 -10.86 38.28
CA ALA A 436 -12.72 -11.08 39.10
C ALA A 436 -13.99 -11.29 38.25
N MET A 437 -14.20 -10.45 37.24
CA MET A 437 -15.34 -10.58 36.33
C MET A 437 -15.27 -11.90 35.52
N LEU A 438 -14.10 -12.29 35.03
CA LEU A 438 -13.91 -13.56 34.30
C LEU A 438 -14.14 -14.81 35.16
N ALA A 439 -14.01 -14.69 36.48
CA ALA A 439 -14.28 -15.75 37.44
C ALA A 439 -15.78 -15.95 37.72
N GLU A 440 -16.63 -14.98 37.38
CA GLU A 440 -18.05 -15.04 37.68
C GLU A 440 -18.76 -16.18 36.91
N PRO A 441 -19.55 -17.02 37.59
CA PRO A 441 -20.29 -18.11 36.94
C PRO A 441 -21.22 -17.62 35.82
N ALA A 442 -21.83 -16.45 36.00
CA ALA A 442 -22.74 -15.86 35.02
C ALA A 442 -22.03 -15.48 33.71
N VAL A 443 -20.80 -14.94 33.79
CA VAL A 443 -19.98 -14.61 32.62
C VAL A 443 -19.59 -15.87 31.86
N ARG A 444 -19.06 -16.88 32.56
CA ARG A 444 -18.68 -18.17 31.95
C ARG A 444 -19.87 -18.88 31.30
N GLN A 445 -21.05 -18.77 31.91
CA GLN A 445 -22.26 -19.35 31.38
C GLN A 445 -22.71 -18.65 30.09
N ALA A 446 -22.71 -17.31 30.07
CA ALA A 446 -23.03 -16.52 28.88
C ALA A 446 -22.11 -16.85 27.69
N GLU A 447 -20.82 -17.03 27.93
CA GLU A 447 -19.87 -17.34 26.85
C GLU A 447 -20.06 -18.72 26.26
N ARG A 448 -20.41 -19.71 27.09
CA ARG A 448 -20.79 -21.03 26.59
C ARG A 448 -22.05 -20.97 25.74
N GLU A 449 -23.08 -20.26 26.19
CA GLU A 449 -24.33 -20.07 25.43
C GLU A 449 -24.05 -19.43 24.07
N LEU A 450 -23.25 -18.35 24.05
CA LEU A 450 -22.88 -17.65 22.83
C LEU A 450 -21.99 -18.51 21.91
N ALA A 451 -21.01 -19.25 22.44
CA ALA A 451 -20.19 -20.15 21.64
C ALA A 451 -21.04 -21.24 20.98
N THR A 452 -21.93 -21.89 21.73
CA THR A 452 -22.85 -22.90 21.18
C THR A 452 -23.76 -22.31 20.09
N TYR A 453 -24.29 -21.11 20.30
CA TYR A 453 -25.12 -20.43 19.28
C TYR A 453 -24.30 -20.11 18.02
N TRP A 454 -23.08 -19.59 18.19
CA TRP A 454 -22.19 -19.24 17.09
C TRP A 454 -21.84 -20.45 16.23
N GLU A 455 -21.49 -21.57 16.85
CA GLU A 455 -21.21 -22.84 16.16
C GLU A 455 -22.43 -23.39 15.42
N GLY A 456 -23.60 -23.39 16.09
CA GLY A 456 -24.85 -23.93 15.55
C GLY A 456 -25.43 -23.13 14.38
N TYR A 457 -25.21 -21.81 14.35
CA TYR A 457 -25.71 -20.94 13.30
C TYR A 457 -24.66 -20.55 12.26
N TRP A 458 -23.61 -19.85 12.67
CA TRP A 458 -22.69 -19.17 11.75
C TRP A 458 -21.66 -20.13 11.13
N VAL A 459 -21.05 -21.00 11.94
CA VAL A 459 -20.09 -22.00 11.44
C VAL A 459 -20.82 -23.02 10.56
N ALA A 460 -22.01 -23.48 10.98
CA ALA A 460 -22.86 -24.35 10.17
C ALA A 460 -23.24 -23.71 8.82
N ARG A 461 -23.53 -22.40 8.79
CA ARG A 461 -23.82 -21.64 7.58
C ARG A 461 -22.61 -21.56 6.64
N GLN A 462 -21.42 -21.25 7.16
CA GLN A 462 -20.19 -21.19 6.36
C GLN A 462 -19.83 -22.56 5.76
N GLN A 463 -20.12 -23.65 6.47
CA GLN A 463 -19.85 -25.02 6.02
C GLN A 463 -20.97 -25.64 5.18
N GLY A 464 -22.03 -24.89 4.83
CA GLY A 464 -23.12 -25.39 3.98
C GLY A 464 -23.97 -26.49 4.62
N ARG A 465 -24.02 -26.59 5.96
CA ARG A 465 -24.81 -27.63 6.64
C ARG A 465 -26.31 -27.40 6.44
N ALA A 466 -27.06 -28.48 6.17
CA ALA A 466 -28.48 -28.44 5.83
C ALA A 466 -29.38 -28.07 7.03
N VAL A 467 -28.98 -28.43 8.25
CA VAL A 467 -29.69 -28.08 9.48
C VAL A 467 -28.96 -26.93 10.16
N ARG A 468 -29.69 -25.84 10.40
CA ARG A 468 -29.21 -24.63 11.08
C ARG A 468 -30.04 -24.42 12.34
N THR A 469 -29.40 -24.01 13.42
CA THR A 469 -30.09 -23.59 14.65
C THR A 469 -29.81 -22.11 14.89
N GLY A 470 -30.80 -21.24 14.62
CA GLY A 470 -30.73 -19.81 14.93
C GLY A 470 -30.91 -18.84 13.74
N SER A 471 -30.73 -17.55 14.02
CA SER A 471 -30.74 -16.44 13.05
C SER A 471 -29.76 -15.34 13.46
N ALA A 472 -29.51 -14.37 12.58
CA ALA A 472 -28.69 -13.20 12.90
C ALA A 472 -29.33 -12.33 13.99
N GLU A 473 -30.66 -12.18 13.95
CA GLU A 473 -31.45 -11.46 14.96
C GLU A 473 -31.40 -12.20 16.30
N GLY A 474 -31.50 -13.53 16.28
CA GLY A 474 -31.39 -14.33 17.49
C GLY A 474 -30.00 -14.29 18.12
N TRP A 475 -28.93 -14.18 17.30
CA TRP A 475 -27.58 -13.91 17.81
C TRP A 475 -27.51 -12.56 18.53
N GLN A 476 -28.02 -11.48 17.93
CA GLN A 476 -28.01 -10.16 18.54
C GLN A 476 -28.84 -10.13 19.83
N ALA A 477 -30.03 -10.74 19.82
CA ALA A 477 -30.88 -10.83 21.01
C ALA A 477 -30.20 -11.60 22.15
N LEU A 478 -29.53 -12.72 21.84
CA LEU A 478 -28.78 -13.50 22.84
C LEU A 478 -27.57 -12.73 23.38
N LEU A 479 -26.84 -12.02 22.50
CA LEU A 479 -25.71 -11.17 22.89
C LEU A 479 -26.16 -10.07 23.86
N GLU A 480 -27.20 -9.30 23.50
CA GLU A 480 -27.73 -8.23 24.35
C GLU A 480 -28.22 -8.77 25.70
N ALA A 481 -29.00 -9.84 25.69
CA ALA A 481 -29.50 -10.48 26.92
C ALA A 481 -28.36 -11.00 27.80
N SER A 482 -27.29 -11.51 27.19
CA SER A 482 -26.10 -11.98 27.91
C SER A 482 -25.35 -10.82 28.56
N ILE A 483 -25.17 -9.70 27.85
CA ILE A 483 -24.55 -8.49 28.39
C ILE A 483 -25.37 -7.95 29.56
N ASP A 484 -26.69 -7.82 29.40
CA ASP A 484 -27.58 -7.30 30.44
C ASP A 484 -27.62 -8.21 31.69
N ARG A 485 -27.46 -9.53 31.51
CA ARG A 485 -27.38 -10.50 32.61
C ARG A 485 -26.14 -10.29 33.50
N VAL A 486 -24.99 -9.97 32.91
CA VAL A 486 -23.71 -9.83 33.63
C VAL A 486 -23.39 -8.38 34.02
N ALA A 487 -24.02 -7.42 33.34
CA ALA A 487 -23.88 -5.99 33.54
C ALA A 487 -25.24 -5.27 33.33
N PRO A 488 -26.18 -5.38 34.29
CA PRO A 488 -27.53 -4.81 34.17
C PRO A 488 -27.51 -3.30 33.99
N ARG A 489 -28.37 -2.76 33.12
CA ARG A 489 -28.53 -1.30 33.00
C ARG A 489 -29.04 -0.76 34.33
N THR A 490 -28.41 0.29 34.85
CA THR A 490 -28.96 1.05 35.96
C THR A 490 -30.29 1.66 35.53
N THR A 491 -31.40 1.15 36.05
CA THR A 491 -32.67 1.86 35.99
C THR A 491 -32.46 3.17 36.75
N ARG A 492 -32.41 4.28 36.02
CA ARG A 492 -32.50 5.61 36.63
C ARG A 492 -33.82 5.62 37.41
N ALA A 493 -33.74 5.47 38.73
CA ALA A 493 -34.90 5.69 39.57
C ALA A 493 -35.42 7.09 39.21
N LYS A 494 -36.64 7.17 38.69
CA LYS A 494 -37.33 8.45 38.54
C LYS A 494 -37.30 9.06 39.94
N ARG A 495 -36.52 10.14 40.13
CA ARG A 495 -36.66 11.00 41.30
C ARG A 495 -38.09 11.55 41.24
N THR A 496 -38.99 10.89 41.97
CA THR A 496 -40.31 11.42 42.32
C THR A 496 -40.17 12.59 43.24
#